data_AF-A0A925F490-F1
#
_entry.id   AF-A0A925F490-F1
#
_cell.length_a   1.000
_cell.length_b   1.000
_cell.length_c   1.000
_cell.angle_alpha   90.00
_cell.angle_beta   90.00
_cell.angle_gamma   90.00
#
_symmetry.space_group_name_H-M   'P 1'
#
loop_
_entity.id
_entity.type
_entity.pdbx_description
1 polymer ?
#
loop_
_entity_poly.entity_id
_entity_poly.type
_entity_poly.pdbx_seq_one_letter_code
_entity_poly.pdbx_strand_id
1 'polypeptide(L)'
;MKKAFSIYLLVLLIIISPAMLCAQAVAGKIKPALNHIALYVVDLKKSTSFYQQVVQLDTIPEPFHDGRHTWFSIGTNCHLHLIQGAKGFSVHEKHNHLCFTVSSVADFIKILDTHHVAYENLPGQKMQVTKRVDGVNQIYFKDPDGYWIEINDAKY
;
A
#
# COMPACT_ATOMS: atom_id res chain seq x y z
N MET A 1 -73.54 -8.20 -45.17
CA MET A 1 -72.63 -7.11 -45.63
C MET A 1 -71.76 -6.67 -44.46
N LYS A 2 -70.43 -6.77 -44.59
CA LYS A 2 -69.41 -5.95 -43.88
C LYS A 2 -69.36 -6.17 -42.35
N LYS A 3 -68.32 -6.70 -41.69
CA LYS A 3 -66.86 -6.60 -41.89
C LYS A 3 -66.15 -7.73 -41.14
N ALA A 4 -65.09 -8.24 -41.76
CA ALA A 4 -64.02 -8.97 -41.10
C ALA A 4 -63.13 -7.98 -40.32
N PHE A 5 -62.87 -8.29 -39.04
CA PHE A 5 -61.84 -7.79 -38.11
C PHE A 5 -62.00 -8.74 -36.91
N SER A 6 -61.01 -9.38 -36.29
CA SER A 6 -59.59 -9.09 -36.14
C SER A 6 -58.93 -10.46 -35.86
N ILE A 7 -58.04 -10.92 -36.72
CA ILE A 7 -56.59 -10.89 -36.49
C ILE A 7 -56.21 -11.68 -35.24
N TYR A 8 -55.70 -12.89 -35.51
CA TYR A 8 -54.79 -13.67 -34.67
C TYR A 8 -55.21 -13.86 -33.22
N LEU A 9 -55.92 -14.97 -33.02
CA LEU A 9 -55.94 -15.75 -31.80
C LEU A 9 -54.49 -15.94 -31.29
N LEU A 10 -54.08 -15.03 -30.42
CA LEU A 10 -53.30 -15.25 -29.19
C LEU A 10 -52.29 -16.41 -29.22
N VAL A 11 -51.36 -16.43 -30.17
CA VAL A 11 -50.11 -17.19 -30.06
C VAL A 11 -48.98 -16.21 -29.80
N LEU A 12 -49.01 -15.61 -28.61
CA LEU A 12 -47.80 -15.16 -27.94
C LEU A 12 -47.83 -15.79 -26.55
N LEU A 13 -47.67 -17.12 -26.52
CA LEU A 13 -46.96 -17.75 -25.43
C LEU A 13 -45.58 -17.09 -25.43
N ILE A 14 -45.44 -16.03 -24.64
CA ILE A 14 -44.15 -15.53 -24.23
C ILE A 14 -43.52 -16.74 -23.54
N ILE A 15 -42.68 -17.47 -24.27
CA ILE A 15 -41.72 -18.39 -23.71
C ILE A 15 -40.76 -17.47 -22.95
N ILE A 16 -41.16 -17.06 -21.74
CA ILE A 16 -40.23 -16.56 -20.76
C ILE A 16 -39.40 -17.80 -20.44
N SER A 17 -38.30 -17.97 -21.17
CA SER A 17 -37.32 -18.99 -20.85
C SER A 17 -37.01 -18.86 -19.34
N PRO A 18 -37.08 -19.93 -18.54
CA PRO A 18 -36.73 -19.88 -17.13
C PRO A 18 -35.26 -19.52 -16.88
N ALA A 19 -34.48 -19.26 -17.93
CA ALA A 19 -33.12 -18.76 -17.87
C ALA A 19 -33.00 -17.34 -17.30
N MET A 20 -34.09 -16.55 -17.24
CA MET A 20 -34.11 -15.26 -16.55
C MET A 20 -34.80 -15.39 -15.20
N LEU A 21 -34.17 -16.00 -14.20
CA LEU A 21 -34.32 -15.59 -12.78
C LEU A 21 -33.34 -16.28 -11.84
N CYS A 22 -32.06 -16.32 -12.19
CA CYS A 22 -31.00 -16.60 -11.21
C CYS A 22 -29.73 -15.85 -11.61
N ALA A 23 -29.84 -14.53 -11.79
CA ALA A 23 -28.69 -13.68 -11.50
C ALA A 23 -28.49 -13.75 -9.99
N GLN A 24 -27.88 -14.85 -9.52
CA GLN A 24 -27.32 -14.90 -8.18
C GLN A 24 -26.26 -13.80 -8.18
N ALA A 25 -26.61 -12.65 -7.61
CA ALA A 25 -25.61 -11.70 -7.18
C ALA A 25 -24.70 -12.52 -6.27
N VAL A 26 -23.53 -12.90 -6.78
CA VAL A 26 -22.49 -13.50 -5.96
C VAL A 26 -22.15 -12.38 -5.00
N ALA A 27 -22.73 -12.43 -3.80
CA ALA A 27 -22.36 -11.55 -2.72
C ALA A 27 -20.85 -11.77 -2.54
N GLY A 28 -20.06 -10.84 -3.09
CA GLY A 28 -18.60 -10.93 -3.04
C GLY A 28 -18.21 -11.15 -1.59
N LYS A 29 -17.38 -12.17 -1.33
CA LYS A 29 -16.90 -12.44 0.03
C LYS A 29 -16.40 -11.13 0.62
N ILE A 30 -16.95 -10.71 1.76
CA ILE A 30 -16.52 -9.50 2.47
C ILE A 30 -15.09 -9.78 2.96
N LYS A 31 -14.10 -9.23 2.25
CA LYS A 31 -12.69 -9.37 2.58
C LYS A 31 -12.13 -7.99 2.90
N PRO A 32 -11.39 -7.84 4.02
CA PRO A 32 -10.66 -6.60 4.27
C PRO A 32 -9.56 -6.40 3.23
N ALA A 33 -9.29 -5.15 2.89
CA ALA A 33 -8.15 -4.74 2.08
C ALA A 33 -7.30 -3.77 2.90
N LEU A 34 -5.98 -3.83 2.74
CA LEU A 34 -5.09 -2.83 3.34
C LEU A 34 -5.40 -1.47 2.71
N ASN A 35 -5.76 -0.50 3.54
CA ASN A 35 -6.10 0.85 3.09
C ASN A 35 -5.01 1.86 3.47
N HIS A 36 -4.53 1.82 4.71
CA HIS A 36 -3.43 2.66 5.13
C HIS A 36 -2.70 2.07 6.33
N ILE A 37 -1.50 2.60 6.56
CA ILE A 37 -0.70 2.43 7.77
C ILE A 37 -0.44 3.82 8.32
N ALA A 38 -0.55 3.99 9.65
CA ALA A 38 -0.26 5.26 10.31
C ALA A 38 0.99 5.14 11.18
N LEU A 39 1.89 6.12 11.08
CA LEU A 39 3.04 6.28 11.97
C LEU A 39 2.89 7.57 12.77
N TYR A 40 3.11 7.47 14.07
CA TYR A 40 3.03 8.60 14.97
C TYR A 40 4.43 9.16 15.19
N VAL A 41 4.66 10.37 14.70
CA VAL A 41 6.00 10.97 14.58
C VAL A 41 6.14 12.20 15.46
N VAL A 42 7.38 12.51 15.85
CA VAL A 42 7.67 13.67 16.71
C VAL A 42 7.65 14.96 15.91
N ASP A 43 8.34 14.99 14.78
CA ASP A 43 8.46 16.16 13.90
C ASP A 43 8.00 15.78 12.49
N LEU A 44 6.83 16.29 12.10
CA LEU A 44 6.23 15.96 10.82
C LEU A 44 7.12 16.37 9.66
N LYS A 45 7.75 17.55 9.71
CA LYS A 45 8.55 18.06 8.60
C LYS A 45 9.78 17.18 8.39
N LYS A 46 10.44 16.79 9.48
CA LYS A 46 11.61 15.90 9.45
C LYS A 46 11.24 14.54 8.87
N SER A 47 10.15 13.94 9.37
CA SER A 47 9.72 12.62 8.91
C SER A 47 9.21 12.67 7.47
N THR A 48 8.44 13.69 7.09
CA THR A 48 8.04 13.92 5.69
C THR A 48 9.24 14.04 4.76
N SER A 49 10.24 14.84 5.13
CA SER A 49 11.47 14.98 4.32
C SER A 49 12.21 13.65 4.19
N PHE A 50 12.27 12.85 5.25
CA PHE A 50 12.90 11.54 5.23
C PHE A 50 12.16 10.56 4.29
N TYR A 51 10.84 10.45 4.39
CA TYR A 51 10.07 9.54 3.54
C TYR A 51 10.05 9.99 2.07
N GLN A 52 10.08 11.29 1.79
CA GLN A 52 10.21 11.81 0.42
C GLN A 52 11.62 11.59 -0.16
N GLN A 53 12.67 11.95 0.58
CA GLN A 53 14.03 12.04 0.02
C GLN A 53 14.84 10.75 0.20
N VAL A 54 14.64 10.03 1.31
CA VAL A 54 15.40 8.79 1.59
C VAL A 54 14.62 7.58 1.10
N VAL A 55 13.34 7.48 1.48
CA VAL A 55 12.50 6.33 1.10
C VAL A 55 11.95 6.46 -0.33
N GLN A 56 12.02 7.67 -0.92
CA GLN A 56 11.58 7.96 -2.29
C GLN A 56 10.06 7.78 -2.49
N LEU A 57 9.26 8.11 -1.48
CA LEU A 57 7.79 8.04 -1.56
C LEU A 57 7.18 9.35 -2.07
N ASP A 58 6.17 9.22 -2.92
CA ASP A 58 5.39 10.35 -3.43
C ASP A 58 4.29 10.74 -2.44
N THR A 59 4.20 12.04 -2.13
CA THR A 59 3.11 12.58 -1.33
C THR A 59 1.81 12.67 -2.14
N ILE A 60 0.68 12.47 -1.45
CA ILE A 60 -0.67 12.66 -2.00
C ILE A 60 -1.42 13.73 -1.20
N PRO A 61 -2.50 14.31 -1.75
CA PRO A 61 -3.30 15.27 -1.02
C PRO A 61 -3.83 14.69 0.30
N GLU A 62 -3.66 15.48 1.36
CA GLU A 62 -4.15 15.20 2.69
C GLU A 62 -5.44 16.02 2.90
N PRO A 63 -6.51 15.45 3.50
CA PRO A 63 -7.83 16.10 3.49
C PRO A 63 -8.13 17.02 4.69
N PHE A 64 -7.37 16.96 5.78
CA PHE A 64 -7.67 17.71 7.01
C PHE A 64 -7.06 19.12 7.00
N HIS A 65 -5.97 19.34 6.26
CA HIS A 65 -5.26 20.61 6.17
C HIS A 65 -4.89 21.21 7.54
N ASP A 66 -4.64 20.34 8.53
CA ASP A 66 -4.44 20.73 9.93
C ASP A 66 -2.96 20.96 10.28
N GLY A 67 -2.05 20.76 9.32
CA GLY A 67 -0.61 20.87 9.52
C GLY A 67 -0.01 19.77 10.42
N ARG A 68 -0.75 18.69 10.68
CA ARG A 68 -0.33 17.57 11.52
C ARG A 68 -0.21 16.25 10.77
N HIS A 69 -0.56 16.23 9.49
CA HIS A 69 -0.58 15.02 8.67
C HIS A 69 0.26 15.18 7.40
N THR A 70 0.88 14.09 6.96
CA THR A 70 1.38 13.94 5.59
C THR A 70 1.01 12.55 5.09
N TRP A 71 0.48 12.48 3.88
CA TRP A 71 0.05 11.22 3.28
C TRP A 71 0.97 10.89 2.10
N PHE A 72 1.34 9.61 2.00
CA PHE A 72 2.14 9.07 0.91
C PHE A 72 1.38 7.96 0.20
N SER A 73 1.55 7.87 -1.12
CA SER A 73 1.13 6.70 -1.88
C SER A 73 2.13 5.56 -1.67
N ILE A 74 1.67 4.38 -1.26
CA ILE A 74 2.52 3.19 -1.05
C ILE A 74 2.01 1.95 -1.80
N GLY A 75 1.06 2.14 -2.71
CA GLY A 75 0.47 1.08 -3.52
C GLY A 75 -0.90 1.48 -4.05
N THR A 76 -1.56 0.57 -4.78
CA THR A 76 -2.90 0.81 -5.32
C THR A 76 -3.91 1.04 -4.20
N ASN A 77 -4.37 2.28 -4.03
CA ASN A 77 -5.29 2.71 -2.97
C ASN A 77 -4.78 2.40 -1.55
N CYS A 78 -3.46 2.38 -1.36
CA CYS A 78 -2.82 2.14 -0.07
C CYS A 78 -1.92 3.31 0.30
N HIS A 79 -2.07 3.83 1.51
CA HIS A 79 -1.38 5.05 1.94
C HIS A 79 -0.54 4.84 3.21
N LEU A 80 0.54 5.61 3.34
CA LEU A 80 1.23 5.82 4.61
C LEU A 80 0.85 7.21 5.14
N HIS A 81 0.31 7.26 6.36
CA HIS A 81 -0.02 8.50 7.05
C HIS A 81 1.03 8.77 8.13
N LEU A 82 1.77 9.86 8.01
CA LEU A 82 2.56 10.41 9.11
C LEU A 82 1.67 11.35 9.92
N ILE A 83 1.65 11.17 11.24
CA ILE A 83 0.80 11.93 12.15
C ILE A 83 1.67 12.53 13.25
N GLN A 84 1.69 13.86 13.36
CA GLN A 84 2.48 14.54 14.38
C GLN A 84 1.85 14.40 15.77
N GLY A 85 2.68 13.99 16.74
CA GLY A 85 2.37 14.09 18.15
C GLY A 85 3.04 13.05 19.05
N ALA A 86 3.93 12.22 18.51
CA ALA A 86 4.74 11.34 19.35
C ALA A 86 5.56 12.19 20.33
N LYS A 87 5.76 11.66 21.55
CA LYS A 87 6.45 12.39 22.62
C LYS A 87 7.97 12.41 22.45
N GLY A 88 8.51 11.51 21.64
CA GLY A 88 9.94 11.34 21.43
C GLY A 88 10.22 10.08 20.61
N PHE A 89 11.51 9.89 20.33
CA PHE A 89 12.04 8.67 19.75
C PHE A 89 11.61 7.44 20.55
N SER A 90 11.32 6.34 19.86
CA SER A 90 10.96 5.07 20.48
C SER A 90 11.82 3.92 19.94
N VAL A 91 12.15 2.96 20.80
CA VAL A 91 12.85 1.74 20.38
C VAL A 91 11.83 0.76 19.84
N HIS A 92 11.99 0.36 18.59
CA HIS A 92 11.14 -0.62 17.92
C HIS A 92 11.90 -1.93 17.66
N GLU A 93 11.19 -3.05 17.74
CA GLU A 93 11.70 -4.36 17.38
C GLU A 93 11.90 -4.46 15.87
N LYS A 94 13.09 -4.86 15.40
CA LYS A 94 13.40 -4.93 13.96
C LYS A 94 12.49 -5.86 13.18
N HIS A 95 12.00 -6.92 13.82
CA HIS A 95 11.06 -7.85 13.20
C HIS A 95 9.67 -7.23 12.94
N ASN A 96 9.37 -6.08 13.56
CA ASN A 96 8.21 -5.24 13.26
C ASN A 96 8.67 -4.06 12.39
N HIS A 97 8.63 -4.22 11.07
CA HIS A 97 9.08 -3.21 10.11
C HIS A 97 8.03 -2.96 9.02
N LEU A 98 8.13 -1.78 8.40
CA LEU A 98 7.46 -1.48 7.16
C LEU A 98 8.38 -1.85 5.99
N CYS A 99 7.90 -2.69 5.07
CA CYS A 99 8.71 -3.18 3.96
C CYS A 99 8.27 -2.53 2.65
N PHE A 100 9.24 -2.09 1.85
CA PHE A 100 9.04 -1.67 0.47
C PHE A 100 9.94 -2.47 -0.48
N THR A 101 9.46 -2.64 -1.71
CA THR A 101 10.21 -3.35 -2.75
C THR A 101 10.68 -2.36 -3.80
N VAL A 102 11.94 -2.50 -4.21
CA VAL A 102 12.60 -1.71 -5.25
C VAL A 102 13.14 -2.63 -6.34
N SER A 103 13.47 -2.09 -7.50
CA SER A 103 14.05 -2.88 -8.59
C SER A 103 15.48 -3.38 -8.30
N SER A 104 16.20 -2.71 -7.40
CA SER A 104 17.61 -2.97 -7.08
C SER A 104 17.96 -2.46 -5.69
N VAL A 105 18.20 -3.37 -4.73
CA VAL A 105 18.72 -2.99 -3.40
C VAL A 105 20.07 -2.30 -3.49
N ALA A 106 20.92 -2.71 -4.44
CA ALA A 106 22.23 -2.10 -4.64
C ALA A 106 22.16 -0.62 -5.06
N ASP A 107 21.18 -0.26 -5.90
CA ASP A 107 20.99 1.14 -6.28
C ASP A 107 20.33 1.95 -5.17
N PHE A 108 19.41 1.34 -4.41
CA PHE A 108 18.81 1.98 -3.25
C PHE A 108 19.85 2.28 -2.15
N ILE A 109 20.85 1.41 -1.95
CA ILE A 109 21.96 1.69 -1.03
C ILE A 109 22.69 2.99 -1.39
N LYS A 110 22.85 3.32 -2.68
CA LYS A 110 23.50 4.57 -3.10
C LYS A 110 22.70 5.81 -2.67
N ILE A 111 21.38 5.70 -2.60
CA ILE A 111 20.49 6.75 -2.08
C ILE A 111 20.75 6.91 -0.58
N LEU A 112 20.79 5.80 0.17
CA LEU A 112 21.13 5.82 1.60
C LEU A 112 22.51 6.44 1.86
N ASP A 113 23.52 6.09 1.05
CA ASP A 113 24.87 6.65 1.15
C ASP A 113 24.89 8.17 0.91
N THR A 114 24.14 8.65 -0.09
CA THR A 114 23.99 10.09 -0.42
C THR A 114 23.38 10.87 0.74
N HIS A 115 22.44 10.25 1.47
CA HIS A 115 21.78 10.86 2.64
C HIS A 115 22.46 10.50 3.97
N HIS A 116 23.60 9.79 3.94
CA HIS A 116 24.33 9.34 5.12
C HIS A 116 23.50 8.50 6.11
N VAL A 117 22.60 7.66 5.58
CA VAL A 117 21.75 6.76 6.36
C VAL A 117 22.41 5.39 6.46
N ALA A 118 22.74 4.98 7.68
CA ALA A 118 23.27 3.64 7.92
C ALA A 118 22.16 2.58 7.78
N TYR A 119 22.51 1.44 7.19
CA TYR A 119 21.66 0.25 7.12
C TYR A 119 22.38 -0.96 7.73
N GLU A 120 21.62 -2.02 7.99
CA GLU A 120 22.12 -3.29 8.47
C GLU A 120 21.38 -4.46 7.83
N ASN A 121 22.01 -5.64 7.91
CA ASN A 121 21.38 -6.88 7.52
C ASN A 121 20.46 -7.42 8.64
N LEU A 122 19.75 -8.52 8.37
CA LEU A 122 18.83 -9.14 9.34
C LEU A 122 19.52 -9.53 10.67
N PRO A 123 20.75 -10.11 10.69
CA PRO A 123 21.51 -10.30 11.93
C PRO A 123 21.93 -9.02 12.68
N GLY A 124 21.84 -7.83 12.05
CA GLY A 124 22.27 -6.56 12.64
C GLY A 124 23.73 -6.20 12.37
N GLN A 125 24.35 -6.83 11.37
CA GLN A 125 25.67 -6.43 10.89
C GLN A 125 25.53 -5.18 10.03
N LYS A 126 26.22 -4.11 10.42
CA LYS A 126 26.18 -2.80 9.77
C LYS A 126 26.72 -2.86 8.35
N MET A 127 26.09 -2.10 7.46
CA MET A 127 26.46 -1.93 6.06
C MET A 127 26.55 -3.26 5.29
N GLN A 128 25.74 -4.25 5.69
CA GLN A 128 25.66 -5.55 5.02
C GLN A 128 24.26 -5.78 4.47
N VAL A 129 24.18 -6.60 3.42
CA VAL A 129 22.94 -7.04 2.79
C VAL A 129 22.62 -8.46 3.25
N THR A 130 21.36 -8.74 3.57
CA THR A 130 20.90 -10.13 3.70
C THR A 130 20.50 -10.65 2.33
N LYS A 131 21.13 -11.72 1.88
CA LYS A 131 20.63 -12.52 0.75
C LYS A 131 19.78 -13.66 1.29
N ARG A 132 18.49 -13.66 0.96
CA ARG A 132 17.53 -14.70 1.36
C ARG A 132 17.72 -15.97 0.54
N VAL A 133 17.15 -17.06 1.05
CA VAL A 133 17.18 -18.38 0.40
C VAL A 133 16.44 -18.41 -0.93
N ASP A 134 15.46 -17.53 -1.13
CA ASP A 134 14.73 -17.34 -2.39
C ASP A 134 15.43 -16.37 -3.36
N GLY A 135 16.64 -15.91 -3.02
CA GLY A 135 17.47 -15.06 -3.87
C GLY A 135 17.20 -13.56 -3.73
N VAL A 136 16.21 -13.14 -2.92
CA VAL A 136 15.90 -11.73 -2.65
C VAL A 136 16.97 -11.12 -1.75
N ASN A 137 17.46 -9.95 -2.10
CA ASN A 137 18.30 -9.12 -1.25
C ASN A 137 17.42 -8.23 -0.39
N GLN A 138 17.82 -8.00 0.86
CA GLN A 138 17.14 -7.07 1.76
C GLN A 138 18.10 -6.37 2.73
N ILE A 139 17.74 -5.15 3.12
CA ILE A 139 18.42 -4.31 4.10
C ILE A 139 17.40 -3.67 5.05
N TYR A 140 17.86 -3.28 6.23
CA TYR A 140 17.05 -2.64 7.26
C TYR A 140 17.69 -1.33 7.72
N PHE A 141 16.90 -0.30 7.92
CA PHE A 141 17.34 0.98 8.47
C PHE A 141 16.19 1.62 9.27
N LYS A 142 16.49 2.72 9.97
CA LYS A 142 15.51 3.40 10.82
C LYS A 142 15.11 4.74 10.22
N ASP A 143 13.85 5.08 10.43
CA ASP A 143 13.36 6.43 10.23
C ASP A 143 13.79 7.38 11.38
N PRO A 144 13.46 8.68 11.32
CA PRO A 144 13.83 9.66 12.34
C PRO A 144 13.34 9.37 13.76
N ASP A 145 12.26 8.60 13.89
CA ASP A 145 11.57 8.31 15.15
C ASP A 145 11.90 6.89 15.68
N GLY A 146 12.64 6.10 14.90
CA GLY A 146 13.17 4.79 15.27
C GLY A 146 12.43 3.61 14.65
N TYR A 147 11.41 3.84 13.84
CA TYR A 147 10.67 2.81 13.12
C TYR A 147 11.58 2.11 12.12
N TRP A 148 11.48 0.79 12.06
CA TRP A 148 12.27 0.00 11.12
C TRP A 148 11.61 -0.03 9.75
N ILE A 149 12.44 0.17 8.73
CA ILE A 149 12.10 0.07 7.33
C ILE A 149 12.95 -1.03 6.71
N GLU A 150 12.30 -1.94 5.99
CA GLU A 150 12.94 -2.92 5.11
C GLU A 150 12.86 -2.43 3.66
N ILE A 151 13.96 -2.60 2.93
CA ILE A 151 13.98 -2.51 1.47
C ILE A 151 14.44 -3.85 0.91
N ASN A 152 13.68 -4.41 -0.04
CA ASN A 152 14.04 -5.63 -0.75
C ASN A 152 13.88 -5.50 -2.27
N ASP A 153 14.40 -6.47 -3.03
CA ASP A 153 14.28 -6.56 -4.49
C ASP A 153 13.47 -7.78 -4.99
N ALA A 154 12.44 -8.17 -4.22
CA ALA A 154 11.52 -9.22 -4.62
C ALA A 154 10.83 -8.91 -5.96
N LYS A 155 10.55 -9.97 -6.74
CA LYS A 155 9.84 -9.86 -8.02
C LYS A 155 8.43 -10.44 -7.87
N TYR A 156 7.43 -9.68 -8.28
CA TYR A 156 6.01 -10.06 -8.28
C TYR A 156 5.48 -10.21 -9.70
#